data_AF-A0A7S2F7D8-F1
#
_entry.id   AF-A0A7S2F7D8-F1
#
_cell.length_a   1.000
_cell.length_b   1.000
_cell.length_c   1.000
_cell.angle_alpha   90.00
_cell.angle_beta   90.00
_cell.angle_gamma   90.00
#
_symmetry.space_group_name_H-M   'P 1'
#
loop_
_entity.id
_entity.type
_entity.pdbx_description
1 polymer ?
#
loop_
_entity_poly.entity_id
_entity_poly.type
_entity_poly.pdbx_seq_one_letter_code
_entity_poly.pdbx_strand_id
1 'polypeptide(L)'
;AQPGGLADPAATEVTYSGFFQRLNESFVRFAFGLVLIVFAFPVLWLCEKRKASVETLLARGRSHCQTASGKTADKENRNRLVHLQNEPMRGAAPVHDFQF
;
A
#
# COMPACT_ATOMS: atom_id res chain seq x y z
N ALA A 1 -54.48 17.56 42.76
CA ALA A 1 -53.94 18.22 41.55
C ALA A 1 -52.55 18.74 41.89
N GLN A 2 -51.49 18.17 41.32
CA GLN A 2 -50.12 18.71 41.44
C GLN A 2 -49.99 19.89 40.46
N PRO A 3 -49.58 21.09 40.92
CA PRO A 3 -49.20 22.13 39.99
C PRO A 3 -47.79 21.84 39.48
N GLY A 4 -47.63 21.88 38.16
CA GLY A 4 -46.35 21.68 37.49
C GLY A 4 -45.31 22.71 37.92
N GLY A 5 -44.06 22.27 37.97
CA GLY A 5 -42.88 23.10 38.21
C GLY A 5 -41.71 22.54 37.41
N LEU A 6 -41.59 23.06 36.19
CA LEU A 6 -40.42 23.18 35.29
C LEU A 6 -39.20 22.29 35.59
N ALA A 7 -38.91 21.37 34.66
CA ALA A 7 -37.62 20.68 34.59
C ALA A 7 -36.47 21.69 34.55
N ASP A 8 -35.48 21.51 35.43
CA ASP A 8 -34.25 22.29 35.43
C ASP A 8 -33.61 22.26 34.02
N PRO A 9 -33.16 23.40 33.47
CA PRO A 9 -32.47 23.37 32.19
C PRO A 9 -31.20 22.53 32.34
N ALA A 10 -31.03 21.53 31.48
CA ALA A 10 -29.85 20.70 31.42
C ALA A 10 -28.60 21.61 31.41
N ALA A 11 -27.81 21.53 32.48
CA ALA A 11 -26.61 22.35 32.63
C ALA A 11 -25.69 22.09 31.43
N THR A 12 -25.49 23.12 30.61
CA THR A 12 -24.56 23.05 29.49
C THR A 12 -23.16 23.29 30.05
N GLU A 13 -22.33 22.25 30.13
CA GLU A 13 -20.93 22.40 30.50
C GLU A 13 -20.19 23.17 29.39
N VAL A 14 -20.01 24.47 29.61
CA VAL A 14 -19.14 25.29 28.76
C VAL A 14 -17.72 25.14 29.29
N THR A 15 -16.93 24.28 28.66
CA THR A 15 -15.51 24.13 28.99
C THR A 15 -14.75 25.38 28.53
N TYR A 16 -14.46 26.28 29.45
CA TYR A 16 -13.55 27.41 29.22
C TYR A 16 -12.10 26.92 29.23
N SER A 17 -11.61 26.41 28.09
CA SER A 17 -10.19 26.13 27.94
C SER A 17 -9.41 27.45 27.91
N GLY A 18 -8.47 27.61 28.84
CA GLY A 18 -7.63 28.80 28.92
C GLY A 18 -6.79 28.99 27.65
N PHE A 19 -6.48 30.24 27.31
CA PHE A 19 -5.67 30.60 26.13
C PHE A 19 -4.37 29.79 26.03
N PHE A 20 -3.67 29.62 27.16
CA PHE A 20 -2.44 28.83 27.24
C PHE A 20 -2.65 27.33 27.01
N GLN A 21 -3.78 26.76 27.44
CA GLN A 21 -4.09 25.35 27.24
C GLN A 21 -4.30 25.03 25.76
N ARG A 22 -5.00 25.92 25.04
CA ARG A 22 -5.22 25.80 23.58
C ARG A 22 -3.91 25.93 22.80
N LEU A 23 -3.03 26.84 23.23
CA LEU A 23 -1.71 27.00 22.61
C LEU A 23 -0.83 25.77 22.80
N ASN A 24 -0.77 25.22 24.03
CA ASN A 24 0.02 24.01 24.31
C ASN A 24 -0.51 22.81 23.52
N GLU A 25 -1.83 22.62 23.49
CA GLU A 25 -2.44 21.53 22.74
C GLU A 25 -2.14 21.64 21.22
N SER A 26 -2.16 22.86 20.68
CA SER A 26 -1.81 23.10 19.27
C SER A 26 -0.33 22.82 19.01
N PHE A 27 0.56 23.20 19.93
CA PHE A 27 1.99 22.95 19.82
C PHE A 27 2.32 21.45 19.85
N VAL A 28 1.70 20.69 20.77
CA VAL A 28 1.87 19.23 20.86
C VAL A 28 1.40 18.54 19.58
N ARG A 29 0.23 18.93 19.04
CA ARG A 29 -0.28 18.40 17.77
C ARG A 29 0.66 18.69 16.60
N PHE A 30 1.23 19.90 16.55
CA PHE A 30 2.20 20.27 15.54
C PHE A 30 3.49 19.45 15.65
N ALA A 31 4.05 19.33 16.85
CA ALA A 31 5.26 18.54 17.10
C ALA A 31 5.04 17.05 16.74
N PHE A 32 3.88 16.50 17.08
CA PHE A 32 3.51 15.14 16.68
C PHE A 32 3.42 14.99 15.15
N GLY A 33 2.83 15.97 14.45
CA GLY A 33 2.80 16.00 12.99
C GLY A 33 4.20 16.01 12.36
N LEU A 34 5.14 16.78 12.92
CA LEU A 34 6.53 16.79 12.46
C LEU A 34 7.21 15.43 12.64
N VAL A 35 7.01 14.78 13.79
CA VAL A 35 7.53 13.44 14.04
C VAL A 35 7.01 12.45 12.99
N LEU A 36 5.70 12.47 12.72
CA LEU A 36 5.11 11.61 11.68
C LEU A 36 5.70 11.87 10.29
N ILE A 37 5.94 13.14 9.93
CA ILE A 37 6.57 13.49 8.64
C ILE A 37 7.98 12.90 8.56
N VAL A 38 8.78 13.03 9.61
CA VAL A 38 10.14 12.46 9.66
C VAL A 38 10.11 10.94 9.51
N PHE A 39 9.15 10.26 10.14
CA PHE A 39 8.97 8.81 10.00
C PHE A 39 8.34 8.39 8.67
N ALA A 40 7.61 9.26 7.99
CA ALA A 40 7.03 8.95 6.68
C ALA A 40 8.10 8.74 5.61
N PHE A 41 9.20 9.51 5.64
CA PHE A 41 10.30 9.36 4.68
C PHE A 41 10.93 7.96 4.65
N PRO A 42 11.40 7.37 5.77
CA PRO A 42 11.97 6.02 5.74
C PRO A 42 10.93 4.95 5.37
N VAL A 43 9.67 5.11 5.75
CA VAL A 43 8.59 4.19 5.36
C VAL A 43 8.35 4.23 3.85
N LEU A 44 8.26 5.42 3.27
CA LEU A 44 8.13 5.62 1.83
C LEU A 44 9.33 5.05 1.08
N TRP A 45 10.55 5.32 1.56
CA TRP A 45 11.78 4.80 0.98
C TRP A 45 11.80 3.26 0.93
N LEU A 46 11.40 2.59 2.01
CA LEU A 46 11.29 1.12 2.04
C LEU A 46 10.25 0.61 1.05
N CYS A 47 9.12 1.29 0.92
CA CYS A 47 8.08 0.95 -0.05
C CYS A 47 8.59 1.12 -1.48
N GLU A 48 9.28 2.22 -1.77
CA GLU A 48 9.85 2.51 -3.09
C GLU A 48 10.93 1.48 -3.46
N LYS A 49 11.86 1.18 -2.54
CA LYS A 49 12.88 0.16 -2.76
C LYS A 49 12.28 -1.21 -3.10
N ARG A 50 11.21 -1.61 -2.39
CA ARG A 50 10.50 -2.88 -2.67
C ARG A 50 9.85 -2.86 -4.05
N LYS A 51 9.15 -1.78 -4.40
CA LYS A 51 8.53 -1.62 -5.72
C LYS A 51 9.57 -1.64 -6.84
N ALA A 52 10.65 -0.89 -6.71
CA ALA A 52 11.74 -0.83 -7.67
C ALA A 52 12.41 -2.19 -7.88
N SER A 53 12.61 -2.96 -6.80
CA SER A 53 13.19 -4.31 -6.89
C SER A 53 12.28 -5.27 -7.67
N VAL A 54 10.98 -5.26 -7.40
CA VAL A 54 10.00 -6.11 -8.10
C VAL A 54 9.88 -5.70 -9.56
N GLU A 55 9.83 -4.40 -9.84
CA GLU A 55 9.76 -3.88 -11.20
C GLU A 55 11.02 -4.25 -12.02
N THR A 56 12.19 -4.14 -11.40
CA THR A 56 13.46 -4.56 -12.04
C THR A 56 13.47 -6.06 -12.32
N LEU A 57 13.01 -6.88 -11.37
CA LEU A 57 12.90 -8.33 -11.55
C LEU A 57 11.94 -8.67 -12.70
N LEU A 58 10.79 -8.00 -12.76
CA LEU A 58 9.79 -8.19 -13.80
C LEU A 58 10.31 -7.72 -15.17
N ALA A 59 11.00 -6.58 -15.23
CA ALA A 59 11.64 -6.07 -16.44
C ALA A 59 12.68 -7.06 -16.97
N ARG A 60 13.51 -7.63 -16.09
CA ARG A 60 14.46 -8.70 -16.43
C ARG A 60 13.74 -9.95 -16.92
N GLY A 61 12.72 -10.43 -16.22
CA GLY A 61 11.92 -11.58 -16.64
C GLY A 61 11.27 -11.37 -18.02
N ARG A 62 10.75 -10.16 -18.29
CA ARG A 62 10.22 -9.78 -19.61
C ARG A 62 11.29 -9.78 -20.69
N SER A 63 12.49 -9.30 -20.42
CA SER A 63 13.59 -9.30 -21.40
C SER A 63 14.04 -10.70 -21.81
N HIS A 64 13.85 -11.69 -20.93
CA HIS A 64 14.12 -13.10 -21.22
C HIS A 64 12.91 -13.83 -21.81
N CYS A 65 11.73 -13.20 -21.84
CA CYS A 65 10.52 -13.78 -22.39
C CYS A 65 10.57 -13.73 -23.93
N GLN A 66 10.45 -14.90 -24.55
CA GLN A 66 10.32 -14.97 -26.01
C GLN A 66 8.87 -15.16 -26.39
N THR A 67 8.43 -14.39 -27.38
CA THR A 67 7.10 -14.57 -27.96
C THR A 67 7.21 -15.59 -29.09
N ALA A 68 6.47 -16.68 -28.98
CA ALA A 68 6.39 -17.70 -30.01
C ALA A 68 4.94 -17.82 -30.49
N SER A 69 4.77 -18.06 -31.79
CA SER A 69 3.52 -18.53 -32.37
C SER A 69 3.71 -20.03 -32.59
N GLY A 70 2.95 -20.89 -31.91
CA GLY A 70 3.39 -22.26 -31.71
C GLY A 70 2.31 -23.33 -31.78
N LYS A 71 2.07 -23.85 -32.99
CA LYS A 71 1.44 -25.17 -33.21
C LYS A 71 2.36 -26.36 -32.90
N THR A 72 3.68 -26.14 -32.71
CA THR A 72 4.70 -27.20 -32.51
C THR A 72 5.74 -26.79 -31.47
N ALA A 73 6.18 -27.74 -30.64
CA ALA A 73 7.18 -27.52 -29.61
C ALA A 73 8.59 -27.34 -30.21
N ASP A 74 9.19 -26.17 -29.98
CA ASP A 74 10.55 -25.85 -30.39
C ASP A 74 11.56 -26.21 -29.29
N LYS A 75 12.61 -26.95 -29.68
CA LYS A 75 13.68 -27.38 -28.76
C LYS A 75 14.57 -26.23 -28.31
N GLU A 76 14.64 -25.13 -29.07
CA GLU A 76 15.44 -23.95 -28.72
C GLU A 76 14.85 -23.13 -27.56
N ASN A 77 13.54 -23.30 -27.30
CA ASN A 77 12.79 -22.62 -26.24
C ASN A 77 12.85 -23.33 -24.88
N ARG A 78 13.67 -24.38 -24.75
CA ARG A 78 13.78 -25.18 -23.53
C ARG A 78 14.38 -24.34 -22.40
N ASN A 79 13.80 -24.44 -21.20
CA ASN A 79 14.17 -23.65 -20.00
C ASN A 79 14.05 -22.13 -20.18
N ARG A 80 13.14 -21.66 -21.05
CA ARG A 80 12.84 -20.23 -21.23
C ARG A 80 11.36 -19.94 -20.95
N LEU A 81 11.08 -18.72 -20.53
CA LEU A 81 9.70 -18.24 -20.45
C LEU A 81 9.23 -17.92 -21.86
N VAL A 82 8.19 -18.62 -22.31
CA VAL A 82 7.61 -18.43 -23.64
C VAL A 82 6.19 -17.91 -23.50
N HIS A 83 5.90 -16.82 -24.20
CA HIS A 83 4.56 -16.29 -24.37
C HIS A 83 3.98 -16.80 -25.69
N LEU A 84 2.94 -17.63 -25.63
CA LEU A 84 2.22 -18.12 -26.81
C LEU A 84 1.14 -17.13 -27.22
N GLN A 85 1.18 -16.66 -28.47
CA GLN A 85 0.14 -15.77 -29.02
C GLN A 85 -0.97 -16.57 -29.70
N ASN A 86 -2.23 -16.21 -29.40
CA ASN A 86 -3.45 -16.72 -30.04
C ASN A 86 -3.73 -18.22 -29.86
N GLU A 87 -3.21 -18.85 -28.83
CA GLU A 87 -3.48 -20.26 -28.50
C GLU A 87 -3.96 -20.45 -27.04
N PRO A 88 -4.87 -21.41 -26.77
CA PRO A 88 -5.33 -21.70 -25.42
C PRO A 88 -4.23 -22.36 -24.58
N MET A 89 -3.80 -21.69 -23.51
CA MET A 89 -2.77 -22.18 -22.60
C MET A 89 -3.40 -22.85 -21.37
N ARG A 90 -2.89 -24.02 -20.98
CA ARG A 90 -3.21 -24.67 -19.70
C ARG A 90 -1.92 -24.89 -18.92
N GLY A 91 -1.88 -24.43 -17.67
CA GLY A 91 -0.76 -24.70 -16.78
C GLY A 91 -0.60 -26.19 -16.56
N ALA A 92 0.59 -26.73 -16.84
CA ALA A 92 0.90 -28.14 -16.65
C ALA A 92 1.35 -28.43 -15.21
N ALA A 93 2.31 -27.66 -14.69
CA ALA A 93 2.86 -27.81 -13.36
C ALA A 93 3.48 -26.48 -12.88
N PRO A 94 3.56 -26.23 -11.56
CA PRO A 94 4.33 -25.12 -11.03
C PRO A 94 5.82 -25.30 -11.37
N VAL A 95 6.45 -24.24 -11.85
CA VAL A 95 7.89 -24.19 -12.14
C VAL A 95 8.54 -23.32 -11.08
N HIS A 96 9.62 -23.84 -10.49
CA HIS A 96 10.48 -23.08 -9.59
C HIS A 96 11.84 -22.91 -10.28
N ASP A 97 12.25 -21.67 -10.49
CA ASP A 97 13.60 -21.33 -10.94
C ASP A 97 14.45 -21.01 -9.70
N PHE A 98 15.75 -21.22 -9.78
CA PHE A 98 16.70 -20.77 -8.76
C PHE A 98 17.10 -19.31 -8.96
N GLN A 99 16.84 -18.75 -10.15
CA GLN A 99 17.17 -17.37 -10.51
C GLN A 99 16.10 -16.35 -10.11
N PHE A 100 14.89 -16.79 -9.78
CA PHE A 100 13.73 -15.94 -9.48
C PHE A 100 12.97 -16.43 -8.25
#